data_AF-A0A1H9TXK8-F1
#
_entry.id   AF-A0A1H9TXK8-F1
#
_cell.length_a   1.000
_cell.length_b   1.000
_cell.length_c   1.000
_cell.angle_alpha   90.00
_cell.angle_beta   90.00
_cell.angle_gamma   90.00
#
_symmetry.space_group_name_H-M   'P 1'
#
loop_
_entity.id
_entity.type
_entity.pdbx_description
1 polymer ?
#
loop_
_entity_poly.entity_id
_entity_poly.type
_entity_poly.pdbx_seq_one_letter_code
_entity_poly.pdbx_strand_id
1 'polypeptide(L)'
;MGPLERAPTLKPLLLLDFGVLWSAAPTSPESGRELAAPSGEVIPEALALVRTARLRCFVALLSNGVGGQEADLDAEFDAILPGPATPDPASYRRVLDELGHSTAVFFGADTATATAAGLDGVHVPDTAALRTALAVRDLIPPTVLLILPDRDEAEELAASLLESGWGPCAVHRDMLAGEDDAEAVDWVVELTTAPDGLPAAAHRAALDDLAEQHDGFTGGD
;
A
#
# COMPACT_ATOMS: atom_id res chain seq x y z
N MET A 1 13.92 11.53 -43.80
CA MET A 1 13.81 11.93 -42.38
C MET A 1 13.02 10.81 -41.71
N GLY A 2 13.70 9.88 -41.04
CA GLY A 2 13.03 8.74 -40.40
C GLY A 2 12.26 9.20 -39.16
N PRO A 3 11.15 8.54 -38.79
CA PRO A 3 10.46 8.83 -37.55
C PRO A 3 11.43 8.56 -36.39
N LEU A 4 11.57 9.53 -35.49
CA LEU A 4 12.24 9.36 -34.21
C LEU A 4 11.51 8.22 -33.47
N GLU A 5 12.20 7.10 -33.27
CA GLU A 5 11.73 6.05 -32.37
C GLU A 5 11.46 6.71 -31.01
N ARG A 6 10.20 6.69 -30.56
CA ARG A 6 9.87 7.06 -29.18
C ARG A 6 10.59 6.06 -28.30
N ALA A 7 11.52 6.55 -27.49
CA ALA A 7 12.09 5.76 -26.40
C ALA A 7 10.95 5.14 -25.59
N PRO A 8 11.06 3.88 -25.16
CA PRO A 8 10.05 3.25 -24.32
C PRO A 8 9.82 4.14 -23.09
N THR A 9 8.56 4.51 -22.85
CA THR A 9 8.21 5.26 -21.64
C THR A 9 8.47 4.35 -20.45
N LEU A 10 9.47 4.71 -19.63
CA LEU A 10 9.73 4.04 -18.36
C LEU A 10 8.44 4.03 -17.52
N LYS A 11 8.20 2.93 -16.82
CA LYS A 11 7.11 2.85 -15.85
C LYS A 11 7.27 3.97 -14.80
N PRO A 12 6.19 4.47 -14.18
CA PRO A 12 6.34 5.33 -13.01
C PRO A 12 7.19 4.64 -11.95
N LEU A 13 8.05 5.39 -11.25
CA LEU A 13 8.93 4.88 -10.20
C LEU A 13 8.35 5.23 -8.82
N LEU A 14 8.19 4.20 -8.00
CA LEU A 14 7.91 4.31 -6.57
C LEU A 14 9.19 3.97 -5.78
N LEU A 15 9.62 4.89 -4.94
CA LEU A 15 10.80 4.76 -4.10
C LEU A 15 10.37 4.68 -2.64
N LEU A 16 10.62 3.56 -1.95
CA LEU A 16 10.26 3.38 -0.55
C LEU A 16 11.49 3.47 0.35
N ASP A 17 11.37 4.20 1.44
CA ASP A 17 12.28 4.06 2.58
C ASP A 17 11.97 2.76 3.35
N PHE A 18 12.99 2.04 3.79
CA PHE A 18 12.82 0.80 4.56
C PHE A 18 11.96 0.97 5.82
N GLY A 19 11.99 2.14 6.47
CA GLY A 19 11.17 2.44 7.64
C GLY A 19 9.66 2.34 7.39
N VAL A 20 9.20 2.43 6.13
CA VAL A 20 7.79 2.27 5.76
C VAL A 20 7.31 0.82 5.92
N LEU A 21 8.23 -0.15 5.84
CA LEU A 21 7.92 -1.58 5.87
C LEU A 21 8.20 -2.20 7.23
N TRP A 22 8.69 -1.42 8.18
CA TRP A 22 9.28 -1.93 9.41
C TRP A 22 8.53 -1.43 10.64
N SER A 23 8.15 -2.37 11.51
CA SER A 23 7.66 -2.04 12.85
C SER A 23 8.74 -2.35 13.88
N ALA A 24 9.13 -1.34 14.67
CA ALA A 24 10.03 -1.55 15.79
C ALA A 24 9.28 -2.26 16.92
N ALA A 25 9.88 -3.30 17.50
CA ALA A 25 9.32 -3.94 18.68
C ALA A 25 9.21 -2.92 19.82
N PRO A 26 8.14 -2.97 20.65
CA PRO A 26 8.02 -2.11 21.81
C PRO A 26 9.24 -2.33 22.71
N THR A 27 10.04 -1.28 22.92
CA THR A 27 11.18 -1.35 23.83
C THR A 27 10.65 -1.51 25.25
N SER A 28 10.76 -2.72 25.84
CA SER A 28 10.54 -2.90 27.27
C SER A 28 11.44 -1.94 28.05
N PRO A 29 10.91 -1.13 29.00
CA PRO A 29 11.69 -0.11 29.70
C PRO A 29 12.73 -0.66 30.70
N GLU A 30 13.01 -1.96 30.66
CA GLU A 30 13.81 -2.68 31.65
C GLU A 30 14.95 -3.45 30.99
N SER A 31 16.04 -2.75 30.65
CA SER A 31 17.41 -3.26 30.78
C SER A 31 18.42 -2.19 30.33
N GLY A 32 19.38 -1.90 31.22
CA GLY A 32 20.47 -0.97 30.93
C GLY A 32 21.51 -1.55 29.98
N ARG A 33 22.08 -0.66 29.15
CA ARG A 33 23.33 -0.81 28.39
C ARG A 33 23.46 -2.04 27.49
N GLU A 34 23.01 -1.88 26.25
CA GLU A 34 23.79 -1.90 25.00
C GLU A 34 22.79 -1.43 23.93
N LEU A 35 23.16 -0.52 23.02
CA LEU A 35 22.27 -0.12 21.90
C LEU A 35 22.21 -1.30 20.92
N ALA A 36 21.51 -2.38 21.30
CA ALA A 36 21.11 -3.41 20.37
C ALA A 36 20.29 -2.71 19.28
N ALA A 37 20.57 -3.05 18.01
CA ALA A 37 19.75 -2.60 16.90
C ALA A 37 18.28 -2.91 17.24
N PRO A 38 17.32 -2.00 16.95
CA PRO A 38 15.93 -2.24 17.28
C PRO A 38 15.49 -3.55 16.64
N SER A 39 15.17 -4.54 17.48
CA SER A 39 14.47 -5.75 17.04
C SER A 39 13.13 -5.32 16.48
N GLY A 40 12.76 -5.83 15.32
CA GLY A 40 11.49 -5.54 14.67
C GLY A 40 11.22 -6.55 13.58
N GLU A 41 10.11 -6.37 12.90
CA GLU A 41 9.68 -7.23 11.82
C GLU A 41 9.13 -6.43 10.64
N VAL A 42 9.19 -7.05 9.47
CA VAL A 42 8.54 -6.52 8.27
C VAL A 42 7.04 -6.62 8.47
N ILE A 43 6.33 -5.52 8.25
CA ILE A 43 4.87 -5.45 8.35
C ILE A 43 4.28 -6.19 7.14
N PRO A 44 3.62 -7.36 7.32
CA PRO A 44 3.16 -8.18 6.20
C PRO A 44 2.16 -7.46 5.30
N GLU A 45 1.29 -6.66 5.91
CA GLU A 45 0.27 -5.85 5.22
C GLU A 45 0.91 -4.78 4.33
N ALA A 46 1.95 -4.09 4.80
CA ALA A 46 2.69 -3.11 3.99
C ALA A 46 3.38 -3.77 2.80
N LEU A 47 3.93 -4.97 3.00
CA LEU A 47 4.54 -5.76 1.93
C LEU A 47 3.52 -6.21 0.88
N ALA A 48 2.32 -6.62 1.30
CA ALA A 48 1.23 -6.94 0.38
C ALA A 48 0.82 -5.74 -0.49
N LEU A 49 0.76 -4.54 0.10
CA LEU A 49 0.50 -3.30 -0.64
C LEU A 49 1.60 -3.00 -1.68
N VAL A 50 2.87 -3.23 -1.33
CA VAL A 50 4.00 -3.11 -2.28
C VAL A 50 3.87 -4.07 -3.44
N ARG A 51 3.57 -5.35 -3.17
CA ARG A 51 3.35 -6.38 -4.21
C ARG A 51 2.28 -5.94 -5.20
N THR A 52 1.15 -5.43 -4.70
CA THR A 52 0.06 -4.93 -5.54
C THR A 52 0.49 -3.70 -6.35
N ALA A 53 1.18 -2.74 -5.72
CA ALA A 53 1.68 -1.55 -6.40
C ALA A 53 2.65 -1.87 -7.55
N ARG A 54 3.50 -2.88 -7.36
CA ARG A 54 4.49 -3.34 -8.34
C ARG A 54 3.88 -3.88 -9.63
N LEU A 55 2.62 -4.31 -9.60
CA LEU A 55 1.91 -4.68 -10.83
C LEU A 55 1.71 -3.47 -11.77
N ARG A 56 1.66 -2.24 -11.22
CA ARG A 56 1.38 -0.99 -11.94
C ARG A 56 2.58 -0.06 -12.09
N CYS A 57 3.64 -0.21 -11.30
CA CYS A 57 4.82 0.66 -11.32
C CYS A 57 6.13 -0.10 -11.13
N PHE A 58 7.26 0.56 -11.34
CA PHE A 58 8.56 0.04 -10.92
C PHE A 58 8.77 0.42 -9.45
N VAL A 59 9.10 -0.55 -8.59
CA VAL A 59 9.24 -0.33 -7.16
C VAL A 59 10.67 -0.56 -6.71
N ALA A 60 11.28 0.47 -6.13
CA ALA A 60 12.62 0.42 -5.56
C ALA A 60 12.59 0.66 -4.05
N LEU A 61 13.44 -0.09 -3.31
CA LEU A 61 13.63 0.06 -1.87
C LEU A 61 14.96 0.76 -1.59
N LEU A 62 14.92 1.81 -0.78
CA LEU A 62 16.10 2.39 -0.13
C LEU A 62 16.30 1.70 1.21
N SER A 63 17.32 0.86 1.26
CA SER A 63 17.68 0.13 2.46
C SER A 63 18.71 0.86 3.30
N ASN A 64 18.48 0.94 4.61
CA ASN A 64 19.46 1.48 5.55
C ASN A 64 20.55 0.47 5.95
N GLY A 65 20.60 -0.73 5.32
CA GLY A 65 21.64 -1.75 5.50
C GLY A 65 21.69 -2.38 6.89
N VAL A 66 20.62 -2.21 7.69
CA VAL A 66 20.51 -2.76 9.03
C VAL A 66 19.90 -4.16 8.97
N GLY A 67 20.78 -5.17 8.91
CA GLY A 67 20.51 -6.42 9.62
C GLY A 67 20.17 -7.67 8.82
N GLY A 68 20.50 -7.79 7.53
CA GLY A 68 20.46 -9.08 6.80
C GLY A 68 19.08 -9.74 6.64
N GLN A 69 18.02 -9.10 7.14
CA GLN A 69 16.61 -9.45 6.96
C GLN A 69 16.07 -9.04 5.58
N GLU A 70 16.89 -8.36 4.78
CA GLU A 70 16.56 -7.88 3.44
C GLU A 70 16.68 -8.98 2.37
N ALA A 71 17.38 -10.07 2.67
CA ALA A 71 17.60 -11.17 1.72
C ALA A 71 16.29 -11.88 1.31
N ASP A 72 15.24 -11.76 2.12
CA ASP A 72 13.90 -12.29 1.79
C ASP A 72 13.05 -11.28 0.99
N LEU A 73 13.51 -10.03 0.89
CA LEU A 73 12.80 -8.94 0.19
C LEU A 73 13.24 -8.78 -1.27
N ASP A 74 14.35 -9.38 -1.70
CA ASP A 74 14.85 -9.28 -3.08
C ASP A 74 13.79 -9.66 -4.12
N ALA A 75 12.90 -10.61 -3.80
CA ALA A 75 11.84 -11.03 -4.70
C ALA A 75 10.70 -10.00 -4.84
N GLU A 76 10.59 -9.07 -3.88
CA GLU A 76 9.45 -8.16 -3.70
C GLU A 76 9.64 -6.82 -4.40
N PHE A 77 10.89 -6.43 -4.68
CA PHE A 77 11.26 -5.17 -5.31
C PHE A 77 11.86 -5.39 -6.70
N ASP A 78 11.78 -4.38 -7.55
CA ASP A 78 12.48 -4.39 -8.83
C ASP A 78 13.95 -3.95 -8.68
N ALA A 79 14.24 -3.19 -7.62
CA ALA A 79 15.59 -2.84 -7.21
C ALA A 79 15.66 -2.59 -5.70
N ILE A 80 16.76 -3.02 -5.07
CA ILE A 80 17.10 -2.65 -3.70
C ILE A 80 18.43 -1.91 -3.75
N LEU A 81 18.45 -0.70 -3.20
CA LEU A 81 19.59 0.21 -3.25
C LEU A 81 19.94 0.64 -1.82
N PRO A 82 21.23 0.89 -1.53
CA PRO A 82 21.61 1.48 -0.26
C PRO A 82 21.00 2.88 -0.15
N GLY A 83 20.23 3.09 0.91
CA GLY A 83 19.71 4.38 1.33
C GLY A 83 20.84 5.32 1.76
N PRO A 84 20.63 6.63 1.64
CA PRO A 84 21.63 7.60 2.05
C PRO A 84 21.81 7.61 3.56
N ALA A 85 23.04 7.40 4.04
CA ALA A 85 23.39 7.50 5.46
C ALA A 85 23.04 8.86 6.08
N THR A 86 22.98 9.90 5.25
CA THR A 86 22.39 11.19 5.60
C THR A 86 21.60 11.65 4.39
N PRO A 87 20.26 11.78 4.49
CA PRO A 87 19.46 12.16 3.34
C PRO A 87 19.83 13.56 2.89
N ASP A 88 20.23 13.67 1.62
CA ASP A 88 20.51 14.94 0.96
C ASP A 88 20.01 14.90 -0.50
N PRO A 89 19.71 16.07 -1.11
CA PRO A 89 19.12 16.07 -2.44
C PRO A 89 19.99 15.48 -3.55
N ALA A 90 21.32 15.51 -3.41
CA ALA A 90 22.23 14.92 -4.40
C ALA A 90 22.24 13.38 -4.29
N SER A 91 22.07 12.83 -3.09
CA SER A 91 21.96 11.38 -2.91
C SER A 91 20.71 10.81 -3.58
N TYR A 92 19.54 11.44 -3.42
CA TYR A 92 18.33 11.03 -4.17
C TYR A 92 18.49 11.15 -5.69
N ARG A 93 19.18 12.18 -6.19
CA ARG A 93 19.47 12.32 -7.63
C ARG A 93 20.36 11.22 -8.17
N ARG A 94 21.32 10.72 -7.38
CA ARG A 94 22.16 9.57 -7.78
C ARG A 94 21.33 8.29 -7.90
N VAL A 95 20.44 8.04 -6.94
CA VAL A 95 19.49 6.90 -6.99
C VAL A 95 18.65 6.97 -8.26
N LEU A 96 18.11 8.15 -8.57
CA LEU A 96 17.33 8.38 -9.79
C LEU A 96 18.15 8.12 -11.07
N ASP A 97 19.39 8.62 -11.14
CA ASP A 97 20.31 8.40 -12.26
C ASP A 97 20.65 6.92 -12.45
N GLU A 98 20.93 6.20 -11.36
CA GLU A 98 21.20 4.76 -11.36
C GLU A 98 20.02 3.93 -11.86
N LEU A 99 18.80 4.32 -11.48
CA LEU A 99 17.56 3.69 -11.95
C LEU A 99 17.16 4.17 -13.36
N GLY A 100 17.78 5.22 -13.89
CA GLY A 100 17.45 5.81 -15.19
C GLY A 100 16.17 6.65 -15.20
N HIS A 101 15.70 7.13 -14.04
CA HIS A 101 14.49 7.95 -13.91
C HIS A 101 14.84 9.42 -13.66
N SER A 102 14.01 10.34 -14.14
CA SER A 102 14.16 11.78 -13.86
C SER A 102 13.42 12.23 -12.60
N THR A 103 12.47 11.44 -12.11
CA THR A 103 11.67 11.71 -10.92
C THR A 103 11.03 10.41 -10.42
N ALA A 104 10.54 10.43 -9.19
CA ALA A 104 9.85 9.33 -8.54
C ALA A 104 8.87 9.87 -7.49
N VAL A 105 7.93 9.01 -7.07
CA VAL A 105 7.20 9.21 -5.83
C VAL A 105 8.01 8.58 -4.70
N PHE A 106 8.35 9.35 -3.68
CA PHE A 106 9.11 8.87 -2.53
C PHE A 106 8.20 8.72 -1.31
N PHE A 107 8.14 7.51 -0.75
CA PHE A 107 7.44 7.21 0.49
C PHE A 107 8.44 7.05 1.62
N GLY A 108 8.37 7.93 2.62
CA GLY A 108 9.27 7.87 3.76
C GLY A 108 9.09 9.03 4.73
N ALA A 109 9.95 9.10 5.74
CA ALA A 109 9.90 10.15 6.75
C ALA A 109 10.40 11.51 6.22
N ASP A 110 11.51 11.54 5.47
CA ASP A 110 12.15 12.78 5.02
C ASP A 110 11.65 13.28 3.65
N THR A 111 10.39 13.70 3.61
CA THR A 111 9.76 14.18 2.38
C THR A 111 10.30 15.52 1.89
N ALA A 112 10.79 16.37 2.79
CA ALA A 112 11.30 17.69 2.46
C ALA A 112 12.57 17.59 1.61
N THR A 113 13.51 16.73 1.99
CA THR A 113 14.75 16.51 1.23
C THR A 113 14.47 15.84 -0.11
N ALA A 114 13.56 14.85 -0.14
CA ALA A 114 13.13 14.22 -1.39
C ALA A 114 12.48 15.23 -2.35
N THR A 115 11.64 16.13 -1.83
CA THR A 115 11.03 17.21 -2.63
C THR A 115 12.08 18.17 -3.18
N ALA A 116 13.09 18.53 -2.36
CA ALA A 116 14.21 19.37 -2.81
C ALA A 116 15.10 18.69 -3.88
N ALA A 117 15.05 17.37 -3.98
CA ALA A 117 15.71 16.60 -5.04
C ALA A 117 14.90 16.54 -6.35
N GLY A 118 13.60 16.86 -6.32
CA GLY A 118 12.68 16.77 -7.45
C GLY A 118 11.79 15.52 -7.46
N LEU A 119 11.62 14.87 -6.31
CA LEU A 119 10.69 13.76 -6.11
C LEU A 119 9.34 14.29 -5.57
N ASP A 120 8.27 13.54 -5.80
CA ASP A 120 7.00 13.72 -5.08
C ASP A 120 7.11 13.02 -3.71
N GLY A 121 7.50 13.78 -2.67
CA GLY A 121 7.71 13.25 -1.32
C GLY A 121 6.40 13.12 -0.54
N VAL A 122 6.08 11.90 -0.10
CA VAL A 122 4.87 11.58 0.65
C VAL A 122 5.22 11.01 2.01
N HIS A 123 4.63 11.61 3.04
CA HIS A 123 4.87 11.20 4.41
C HIS A 123 3.97 10.01 4.73
N VAL A 124 4.61 8.90 5.07
CA VAL A 124 3.94 7.62 5.34
C VAL A 124 4.34 7.16 6.74
N PRO A 125 3.66 7.62 7.80
CA PRO A 125 3.98 7.26 9.18
C PRO A 125 3.54 5.84 9.58
N ASP A 126 2.60 5.24 8.84
CA ASP A 126 2.01 3.94 9.12
C ASP A 126 1.44 3.28 7.85
N THR A 127 1.02 2.02 7.97
CA THR A 127 0.47 1.22 6.87
C THR A 127 -0.83 1.80 6.29
N ALA A 128 -1.65 2.48 7.10
CA ALA A 128 -2.89 3.09 6.61
C ALA A 128 -2.56 4.29 5.71
N ALA A 129 -1.61 5.13 6.13
CA ALA A 129 -1.11 6.22 5.29
C ALA A 129 -0.45 5.72 3.99
N LEU A 130 0.26 4.58 4.04
CA LEU A 130 0.81 3.93 2.84
C LEU A 130 -0.30 3.56 1.86
N ARG A 131 -1.35 2.89 2.36
CA ARG A 131 -2.50 2.49 1.56
C ARG A 131 -3.19 3.68 0.92
N THR A 132 -3.48 4.73 1.70
CA THR A 132 -4.08 5.97 1.19
C THR A 132 -3.21 6.58 0.08
N ALA A 133 -1.89 6.68 0.31
CA ALA A 133 -0.96 7.25 -0.67
C ALA A 133 -0.91 6.46 -1.98
N LEU A 134 -0.98 5.13 -1.91
CA LEU A 134 -1.04 4.24 -3.07
C LEU A 134 -2.38 4.33 -3.79
N ALA A 135 -3.50 4.33 -3.05
CA ALA A 135 -4.85 4.35 -3.61
C ALA A 135 -5.11 5.64 -4.39
N VAL A 136 -4.78 6.80 -3.80
CA VAL A 136 -4.95 8.11 -4.45
C VAL A 136 -4.13 8.26 -5.73
N ARG A 137 -3.07 7.45 -5.88
CA ARG A 137 -2.19 7.41 -7.05
C ARG A 137 -2.53 6.30 -8.04
N ASP A 138 -3.65 5.59 -7.84
CA ASP A 138 -4.08 4.45 -8.67
C ASP A 138 -3.04 3.31 -8.72
N LEU A 139 -2.21 3.19 -7.68
CA LEU A 139 -1.17 2.14 -7.60
C LEU A 139 -1.74 0.83 -7.03
N ILE A 140 -2.82 0.89 -6.27
CA ILE A 140 -3.59 -0.28 -5.81
C ILE A 140 -5.04 -0.17 -6.31
N PRO A 141 -5.79 -1.29 -6.41
CA PRO A 141 -7.19 -1.24 -6.79
C PRO A 141 -7.96 -0.26 -5.89
N PRO A 142 -8.84 0.58 -6.45
CA PRO A 142 -9.63 1.51 -5.66
C PRO A 142 -10.75 0.81 -4.87
N THR A 143 -11.12 -0.39 -5.31
CA THR A 143 -12.28 -1.14 -4.84
C THR A 143 -11.98 -1.93 -3.57
N VAL A 144 -12.95 -1.95 -2.66
CA VAL A 144 -13.03 -2.83 -1.50
C VAL A 144 -14.34 -3.61 -1.61
N LEU A 145 -14.25 -4.92 -1.36
CA LEU A 145 -15.38 -5.81 -1.30
C LEU A 145 -15.69 -6.05 0.18
N LEU A 146 -16.92 -5.77 0.65
CA LEU A 146 -17.41 -6.25 1.94
C LEU A 146 -18.12 -7.58 1.70
N ILE A 147 -17.67 -8.64 2.34
CA ILE A 147 -18.24 -9.98 2.21
C ILE A 147 -19.02 -10.29 3.49
N LEU A 148 -20.33 -10.46 3.36
CA LEU A 148 -21.27 -10.70 4.46
C LEU A 148 -22.00 -12.04 4.27
N PRO A 149 -22.36 -12.73 5.37
CA PRO A 149 -23.06 -14.01 5.30
C PRO A 149 -24.54 -13.88 4.96
N ASP A 150 -25.18 -12.75 5.29
CA ASP A 150 -26.62 -12.53 5.12
C ASP A 150 -26.95 -11.54 3.99
N ARG A 151 -27.95 -11.89 3.19
CA ARG A 151 -28.39 -11.08 2.06
C ARG A 151 -29.04 -9.78 2.51
N ASP A 152 -30.00 -9.88 3.42
CA ASP A 152 -30.85 -8.76 3.80
C ASP A 152 -29.98 -7.72 4.51
N GLU A 153 -29.01 -8.18 5.31
CA GLU A 153 -27.97 -7.35 5.90
C GLU A 153 -27.07 -6.67 4.85
N ALA A 154 -26.61 -7.39 3.82
CA ALA A 154 -25.82 -6.80 2.74
C ALA A 154 -26.60 -5.74 1.95
N GLU A 155 -27.88 -5.98 1.66
CA GLU A 155 -28.73 -5.01 0.98
C GLU A 155 -29.01 -3.78 1.85
N GLU A 156 -29.26 -3.96 3.16
CA GLU A 156 -29.46 -2.86 4.11
C GLU A 156 -28.19 -2.03 4.30
N LEU A 157 -27.03 -2.69 4.47
CA LEU A 157 -25.74 -2.02 4.63
C LEU A 157 -25.38 -1.22 3.36
N ALA A 158 -25.56 -1.82 2.18
CA ALA A 158 -25.31 -1.15 0.92
C ALA A 158 -26.18 0.11 0.74
N ALA A 159 -27.46 0.04 1.13
CA ALA A 159 -28.35 1.20 1.09
C ALA A 159 -27.87 2.31 2.04
N SER A 160 -27.53 1.96 3.29
CA SER A 160 -27.01 2.90 4.29
C SER A 160 -25.68 3.57 3.87
N LEU A 161 -24.78 2.78 3.28
CA LEU A 161 -23.51 3.28 2.73
C LEU A 161 -23.74 4.24 1.57
N LEU A 162 -24.65 3.90 0.66
CA LEU A 162 -25.02 4.77 -0.46
C LEU A 162 -25.61 6.10 0.01
N GLU A 163 -26.51 6.08 1.01
CA GLU A 163 -27.05 7.29 1.64
C GLU A 163 -25.96 8.13 2.32
N SER A 164 -24.92 7.48 2.83
CA SER A 164 -23.76 8.12 3.46
C SER A 164 -22.74 8.65 2.45
N GLY A 165 -22.96 8.44 1.14
CA GLY A 165 -22.12 8.96 0.05
C GLY A 165 -21.05 8.00 -0.47
N TRP A 166 -21.07 6.74 -0.05
CA TRP A 166 -20.24 5.70 -0.68
C TRP A 166 -20.81 5.29 -2.03
N GLY A 167 -19.97 4.78 -2.92
CA GLY A 167 -20.42 4.25 -4.21
C GLY A 167 -19.47 3.21 -4.80
N PRO A 168 -19.95 2.29 -5.65
CA PRO A 168 -21.33 2.19 -6.14
C PRO A 168 -22.30 1.48 -5.17
N CYS A 169 -21.80 0.81 -4.12
CA CYS A 169 -22.58 -0.02 -3.21
C CYS A 169 -23.34 -1.14 -3.94
N ALA A 170 -22.69 -1.76 -4.94
CA ALA A 170 -23.32 -2.81 -5.73
C ALA A 170 -23.29 -4.13 -4.96
N VAL A 171 -24.46 -4.74 -4.74
CA VAL A 171 -24.59 -6.03 -4.07
C VAL A 171 -24.62 -7.16 -5.09
N HIS A 172 -23.77 -8.16 -4.92
CA HIS A 172 -23.76 -9.36 -5.74
C HIS A 172 -23.54 -10.62 -4.91
N ARG A 173 -24.07 -11.74 -5.41
CA ARG A 173 -23.86 -13.06 -4.83
C ARG A 173 -22.57 -13.63 -5.38
N ASP A 174 -21.65 -14.01 -4.50
CA ASP A 174 -20.43 -14.71 -4.89
C ASP A 174 -20.36 -16.11 -4.24
N MET A 175 -19.88 -17.09 -4.99
CA MET A 175 -19.58 -18.42 -4.48
C MET A 175 -18.08 -18.49 -4.30
N LEU A 176 -17.59 -18.18 -3.11
CA LEU A 176 -16.16 -18.31 -2.81
C LEU A 176 -15.72 -19.76 -3.07
N ALA A 177 -14.54 -19.90 -3.68
CA ALA A 177 -14.06 -21.17 -4.19
C ALA A 177 -13.83 -22.19 -3.06
N GLY A 178 -14.71 -23.18 -2.94
CA GLY A 178 -14.52 -24.33 -2.05
C GLY A 178 -15.78 -24.84 -1.34
N GLU A 179 -16.88 -24.09 -1.35
CA GLU A 179 -18.14 -24.54 -0.76
C GLU A 179 -18.98 -25.30 -1.80
N ASP A 180 -19.09 -26.63 -1.63
CA ASP A 180 -19.90 -27.53 -2.47
C ASP A 180 -21.38 -27.54 -2.03
N ASP A 181 -21.73 -26.67 -1.07
CA ASP A 181 -23.09 -26.50 -0.56
C ASP A 181 -23.72 -25.26 -1.20
N ALA A 182 -24.74 -25.45 -2.04
CA ALA A 182 -25.37 -24.37 -2.80
C ALA A 182 -26.07 -23.31 -1.93
N GLU A 183 -26.20 -23.58 -0.62
CA GLU A 183 -26.79 -22.72 0.40
C GLU A 183 -25.73 -21.90 1.18
N ALA A 184 -24.44 -22.25 1.10
CA ALA A 184 -23.34 -21.47 1.67
C ALA A 184 -22.83 -20.50 0.60
N VAL A 185 -23.42 -19.30 0.59
CA VAL A 185 -23.07 -18.24 -0.34
C VAL A 185 -22.87 -16.95 0.40
N ASP A 186 -21.82 -16.24 0.01
CA ASP A 186 -21.56 -14.92 0.56
C ASP A 186 -22.17 -13.84 -0.31
N TRP A 187 -22.57 -12.75 0.34
CA TRP A 187 -23.08 -11.55 -0.28
C TRP A 187 -22.02 -10.48 -0.24
N VAL A 188 -21.66 -9.97 -1.43
CA VAL A 188 -20.58 -9.02 -1.60
C VAL A 188 -21.14 -7.64 -1.88
N VAL A 189 -20.73 -6.65 -1.10
CA VAL A 189 -20.98 -5.22 -1.35
C VAL A 189 -19.71 -4.59 -1.92
N GLU A 190 -19.78 -4.13 -3.17
CA GLU A 190 -18.67 -3.48 -3.85
C GLU A 190 -18.66 -1.97 -3.62
N LEU A 191 -17.53 -1.46 -3.13
CA LEU A 191 -17.30 -0.04 -2.87
C LEU A 191 -16.04 0.41 -3.59
N THR A 192 -16.13 1.45 -4.41
CA THR A 192 -15.00 2.02 -5.17
C THR A 192 -14.64 3.41 -4.70
N THR A 193 -15.61 4.20 -4.23
CA THR A 193 -15.44 5.61 -3.83
C THR A 193 -16.06 5.85 -2.47
N ALA A 194 -15.34 6.58 -1.62
CA ALA A 194 -15.77 7.00 -0.31
C ALA A 194 -16.46 8.38 -0.33
N PRO A 195 -17.15 8.80 0.75
CA PRO A 195 -17.89 10.06 0.80
C PRO A 195 -17.02 11.32 0.63
N ASP A 196 -15.73 11.22 0.92
CA ASP A 196 -14.74 12.28 0.71
C ASP A 196 -14.18 12.32 -0.73
N GLY A 197 -14.68 11.47 -1.62
CA GLY A 197 -14.25 11.34 -3.01
C GLY A 197 -12.95 10.57 -3.20
N LEU A 198 -12.35 10.04 -2.13
CA LEU A 198 -11.18 9.18 -2.22
C LEU A 198 -11.59 7.75 -2.62
N PRO A 199 -10.66 6.93 -3.15
CA PRO A 199 -10.91 5.52 -3.38
C PRO A 199 -11.31 4.80 -2.09
N ALA A 200 -12.23 3.83 -2.16
CA ALA A 200 -12.67 3.06 -0.99
C ALA A 200 -11.49 2.36 -0.30
N ALA A 201 -10.50 1.90 -1.07
CA ALA A 201 -9.27 1.33 -0.53
C ALA A 201 -8.52 2.26 0.43
N ALA A 202 -8.64 3.58 0.32
CA ALA A 202 -8.03 4.52 1.27
C ALA A 202 -8.63 4.42 2.69
N HIS A 203 -9.83 3.87 2.80
CA HIS A 203 -10.61 3.72 4.04
C HIS A 203 -10.72 2.26 4.48
N ARG A 204 -9.84 1.38 4.01
CA ARG A 204 -9.90 -0.07 4.24
C ARG A 204 -10.07 -0.44 5.71
N ALA A 205 -9.32 0.16 6.63
CA ALA A 205 -9.43 -0.15 8.05
C ALA A 205 -10.83 0.12 8.62
N ALA A 206 -11.48 1.23 8.23
CA ALA A 206 -12.84 1.53 8.66
C ALA A 206 -13.87 0.55 8.05
N LEU A 207 -13.58 0.02 6.86
CA LEU A 207 -14.39 -0.99 6.19
C LEU A 207 -14.16 -2.40 6.78
N ASP A 208 -12.95 -2.69 7.26
CA ASP A 208 -12.64 -3.90 8.04
C ASP A 208 -13.46 -3.92 9.32
N ASP A 209 -13.38 -2.84 10.12
CA ASP A 209 -14.16 -2.69 11.35
C ASP A 209 -15.68 -2.80 11.08
N LEU A 210 -16.15 -2.24 9.95
CA LEU A 210 -17.56 -2.31 9.56
C LEU A 210 -17.98 -3.73 9.18
N ALA A 211 -17.16 -4.43 8.40
CA ALA A 211 -17.44 -5.82 8.03
C ALA A 211 -17.49 -6.73 9.27
N GLU A 212 -16.56 -6.55 10.21
CA GLU A 212 -16.53 -7.32 11.46
C GLU A 212 -17.78 -7.10 12.33
N GLN A 213 -18.37 -5.90 12.31
CA GLN A 213 -19.63 -5.63 13.02
C GLN A 213 -20.83 -6.41 12.46
N HIS A 214 -20.71 -6.90 11.23
CA HIS A 214 -21.71 -7.68 10.50
C HIS A 214 -21.25 -9.14 10.30
N ASP A 215 -20.36 -9.64 11.18
CA ASP A 215 -19.79 -10.99 11.12
C ASP A 215 -19.14 -11.33 9.76
N GLY A 216 -18.72 -10.31 9.02
CA GLY A 216 -18.12 -10.39 7.69
C GLY A 216 -16.65 -10.07 7.68
N PHE A 217 -16.10 -9.95 6.48
CA PHE A 217 -14.70 -9.56 6.24
C PHE A 217 -14.58 -8.78 4.93
N THR A 218 -13.40 -8.23 4.67
CA THR A 218 -13.15 -7.47 3.45
C THR A 218 -12.24 -8.23 2.46
N GLY A 219 -12.49 -8.06 1.17
CA GLY A 219 -11.71 -8.62 0.07
C GLY A 219 -11.08 -7.54 -0.81
N GLY A 220 -10.01 -7.90 -1.53
CA GLY A 220 -9.50 -7.10 -2.64
C GLY A 220 -10.00 -7.69 -3.96
N ASP A 221 -10.28 -6.82 -4.94
CA ASP A 221 -10.51 -7.21 -6.34
C ASP A 221 -9.18 -7.54 -7.04
#